data_AF-A0A950TG78-F1
#
_entry.id   AF-A0A950TG78-F1
#
_cell.length_a   1.000
_cell.length_b   1.000
_cell.length_c   1.000
_cell.angle_alpha   90.00
_cell.angle_beta   90.00
_cell.angle_gamma   90.00
#
_symmetry.space_group_name_H-M   'P 1'
#
loop_
_entity.id
_entity.type
_entity.pdbx_description
1 polymer ?
#
loop_
_entity_poly.entity_id
_entity_poly.type
_entity_poly.pdbx_seq_one_letter_code
_entity_poly.pdbx_strand_id
1 'polypeptide(L)' 'HGATVHFVVPEMDSGPIIAQAAVPVLADDTPEKLAARVIIVEHKIYPAALRAVAEGRNRVDEGPD' A
#
# COMPACT_ATOMS: atom_id res chain seq x y z
N HIS A 1 2.19 -11.18 5.18
CA HIS A 1 1.05 -10.65 4.39
C HIS A 1 0.81 -9.21 4.78
N GLY A 2 0.14 -8.44 3.93
CA GLY A 2 -0.02 -7.00 4.13
C GLY A 2 -0.55 -6.32 2.87
N ALA A 3 -0.45 -5.00 2.85
CA ALA A 3 -0.81 -4.19 1.69
C ALA A 3 0.24 -3.08 1.48
N THR A 4 0.36 -2.66 0.24
CA THR A 4 1.27 -1.60 -0.21
C THR A 4 0.47 -0.58 -1.02
N VAL A 5 0.70 0.71 -0.77
CA VAL A 5 0.29 1.78 -1.66
C VAL A 5 1.55 2.31 -2.35
N HIS A 6 1.55 2.32 -3.67
CA HIS A 6 2.67 2.78 -4.48
C HIS A 6 2.18 3.66 -5.63
N PHE A 7 3.09 4.44 -6.23
CA PHE A 7 2.79 5.15 -7.46
C PHE A 7 2.70 4.17 -8.63
N VAL A 8 1.92 4.51 -9.66
CA VAL A 8 1.79 3.67 -10.86
C VAL A 8 2.91 4.02 -11.83
N VAL A 9 3.59 2.98 -12.35
CA VAL A 9 4.59 3.03 -13.41
C VAL A 9 4.24 1.95 -14.46
N PRO A 10 4.84 1.96 -15.66
CA PRO A 10 4.54 0.96 -16.70
C PRO A 10 4.81 -0.48 -16.25
N GLU A 11 5.85 -0.68 -15.42
CA GLU A 11 6.19 -1.98 -14.86
C GLU A 11 5.18 -2.38 -13.75
N MET A 12 4.61 -3.57 -13.88
CA MET A 12 3.60 -4.11 -12.96
C MET A 12 4.10 -4.08 -11.51
N ASP A 13 3.31 -3.48 -10.62
CA ASP A 13 3.53 -3.39 -9.17
C ASP A 13 4.94 -2.93 -8.75
N SER A 14 5.60 -2.13 -9.60
CA SER A 14 7.02 -1.79 -9.44
C SER A 14 7.28 -0.31 -9.15
N GLY A 15 6.23 0.47 -8.94
CA GLY A 15 6.39 1.91 -8.68
C GLY A 15 6.86 2.20 -7.26
N PRO A 16 7.39 3.42 -7.00
CA PRO A 16 7.87 3.80 -5.68
C PRO A 16 6.78 3.68 -4.60
N ILE A 17 7.14 3.08 -3.48
CA ILE A 17 6.25 2.83 -2.34
C ILE A 17 5.97 4.13 -1.59
N ILE A 18 4.70 4.38 -1.26
CA ILE A 18 4.24 5.50 -0.43
C ILE A 18 3.98 5.05 1.01
N ALA A 19 3.32 3.89 1.17
CA ALA A 19 2.98 3.34 2.47
C ALA A 19 2.88 1.81 2.42
N GLN A 20 3.21 1.16 3.53
CA GLN A 20 3.05 -0.27 3.71
C GLN A 20 2.52 -0.59 5.11
N ALA A 21 1.75 -1.66 5.20
CA ALA A 21 1.38 -2.26 6.47
C ALA A 21 1.43 -3.78 6.38
N ALA A 22 1.98 -4.40 7.41
CA ALA A 22 2.00 -5.85 7.57
C ALA A 22 0.84 -6.32 8.46
N VAL A 23 0.34 -7.52 8.19
CA VAL A 23 -0.54 -8.28 9.06
C VAL A 23 0.07 -9.65 9.35
N PRO A 24 -0.11 -10.20 10.55
CA PRO A 24 0.38 -11.54 10.86
C PRO A 24 -0.37 -12.58 10.02
N VAL A 25 0.21 -13.78 9.88
CA VAL A 25 -0.54 -14.97 9.45
C VAL A 25 -0.65 -15.86 10.67
N LEU A 26 -1.87 -16.29 10.99
CA LEU A 26 -2.19 -17.10 12.16
C LEU A 26 -2.40 -18.55 11.72
N ALA A 27 -2.16 -19.49 12.63
CA ALA A 27 -2.20 -20.92 12.34
C ALA A 27 -3.59 -21.40 11.89
N ASP A 28 -4.67 -20.72 12.30
CA ASP A 28 -6.06 -21.06 11.99
C ASP A 28 -6.70 -20.15 10.91
N ASP A 29 -5.87 -19.42 10.17
CA ASP A 29 -6.34 -18.59 9.08
C ASP A 29 -6.97 -19.43 7.97
N THR A 30 -8.11 -18.94 7.49
CA THR A 30 -8.57 -19.22 6.14
C THR A 30 -8.18 -18.02 5.26
N PRO A 31 -8.16 -18.18 3.91
CA PRO A 31 -7.94 -17.04 3.02
C PRO A 31 -8.84 -15.85 3.32
N GLU A 32 -10.09 -16.09 3.71
CA GLU A 32 -11.08 -15.07 4.06
C GLU A 32 -10.70 -14.33 5.35
N LYS A 33 -10.26 -15.05 6.40
CA LYS A 33 -9.81 -14.43 7.67
C LYS A 33 -8.56 -13.57 7.45
N LEU A 34 -7.64 -14.02 6.60
CA LEU A 34 -6.44 -13.27 6.25
C LEU A 34 -6.79 -12.03 5.43
N ALA A 35 -7.64 -12.16 4.40
CA ALA A 35 -8.12 -11.05 3.58
C ALA A 35 -8.86 -10.01 4.43
N ALA A 36 -9.71 -10.44 5.37
CA ALA A 36 -10.41 -9.55 6.30
C ALA A 36 -9.45 -8.74 7.17
N ARG A 37 -8.26 -9.26 7.51
CA ARG A 37 -7.23 -8.47 8.22
C ARG A 37 -6.46 -7.56 7.27
N VAL A 38 -6.20 -7.98 6.04
CA VAL A 38 -5.55 -7.14 5.02
C VAL A 38 -6.41 -5.90 4.72
N ILE A 39 -7.72 -6.06 4.50
CA ILE A 39 -8.58 -4.91 4.13
C ILE A 39 -8.68 -3.86 5.25
N ILE A 40 -8.54 -4.27 6.51
CA ILE A 40 -8.46 -3.32 7.65
C ILE A 40 -7.20 -2.47 7.59
N VAL A 41 -6.06 -3.01 7.15
CA VAL A 41 -4.84 -2.21 6.99
C VAL A 41 -4.87 -1.38 5.71
N GLU A 42 -5.50 -1.85 4.62
CA GLU A 42 -5.74 -1.06 3.40
C GLU A 42 -6.52 0.22 3.71
N HIS A 43 -7.64 0.11 4.45
CA HIS A 43 -8.45 1.26 4.88
C HIS A 43 -7.67 2.26 5.75
N LYS A 44 -6.54 1.87 6.34
CA LYS A 44 -5.67 2.77 7.12
C LYS A 44 -4.61 3.43 6.24
N ILE A 45 -3.88 2.64 5.46
CA ILE A 45 -2.73 3.13 4.71
C ILE A 45 -3.14 3.89 3.45
N TYR A 46 -4.29 3.57 2.84
CA TYR A 46 -4.74 4.25 1.62
C TYR A 46 -5.07 5.73 1.86
N PRO A 47 -5.90 6.12 2.86
CA PRO A 47 -6.15 7.54 3.14
C PRO A 47 -4.90 8.27 3.64
N ALA A 48 -4.01 7.60 4.37
CA ALA A 48 -2.76 8.18 4.85
C ALA A 48 -1.79 8.50 3.70
N ALA A 49 -1.63 7.57 2.76
CA ALA A 49 -0.84 7.76 1.55
C ALA A 49 -1.42 8.90 0.69
N LEU A 50 -2.73 8.89 0.45
CA LEU A 50 -3.41 9.94 -0.31
C LEU A 50 -3.22 11.32 0.32
N ARG A 51 -3.35 11.43 1.65
CA ARG A 51 -3.09 12.67 2.38
C ARG A 51 -1.65 13.13 2.18
N ALA A 52 -0.68 12.23 2.30
CA ALA A 52 0.72 12.58 2.16
C ALA A 52 1.06 13.08 0.74
N VAL A 53 0.41 12.54 -0.30
CA VAL A 53 0.51 13.06 -1.68
C VAL A 53 -0.17 14.43 -1.80
N ALA A 54 -1.39 14.58 -1.27
CA ALA A 54 -2.14 15.85 -1.33
C ALA A 54 -1.43 17.01 -0.61
N GLU A 55 -0.74 16.71 0.49
CA GLU A 55 0.09 17.67 1.23
C GLU A 55 1.48 17.89 0.57
N GLY A 56 1.78 17.18 -0.51
CA GLY A 56 3.06 17.25 -1.21
C GLY A 56 4.23 16.62 -0.47
N ARG A 57 3.98 15.83 0.59
CA ARG A 57 5.02 15.11 1.36
C ARG A 57 5.58 13.89 0.64
N ASN A 58 4.84 13.32 -0.31
CA ASN A 58 5.31 12.28 -1.22
C ASN A 58 5.04 12.71 -2.66
N ARG A 59 6.07 12.64 -3.50
CA ARG A 59 6.03 12.99 -4.92
C ARG A 59 6.97 12.05 -5.67
N VAL A 60 6.66 11.80 -6.93
CA VAL A 60 7.62 11.20 -7.87
C VAL A 60 8.11 12.36 -8.73
N ASP A 61 9.42 12.58 -8.75
CA ASP A 61 10.01 13.48 -9.73
C ASP A 61 9.98 12.76 -11.08
N GLU A 62 9.49 13.40 -12.13
CA GLU A 62 9.67 12.88 -13.48
C GLU A 62 11.18 12.78 -13.74
N GLY A 63 11.70 11.55 -13.77
CA GLY A 63 13.04 11.29 -14.32
C GLY A 63 13.08 11.71 -15.79
N PRO A 64 14.26 12.03 -16.35
CA PRO A 64 14.33 12.64 -17.67
C PRO A 64 13.70 11.74 -18.72
N ASP A 65 12.82 12.33 -19.53
CA ASP A 65 12.18 11.74 -20.72
C ASP A 65 13.18 11.01 -21.63
#